data_AF-A0A7V9DRY1-F1
#
_entry.id   AF-A0A7V9DRY1-F1
#
_cell.length_a   1.000
_cell.length_b   1.000
_cell.length_c   1.000
_cell.angle_alpha   90.00
_cell.angle_beta   90.00
_cell.angle_gamma   90.00
#
_symmetry.space_group_name_H-M   'P 1'
#
loop_
_entity.id
_entity.type
_entity.pdbx_description
1 polymer ?
#
loop_
_entity_poly.entity_id
_entity_poly.type
_entity_poly.pdbx_seq_one_letter_code
_entity_poly.pdbx_strand_id
1 'polypeptide(L)'
;AIRLSFERPDSARRQSFWHPDGTPMSSQQFMEQLFGKLPEFFKNEDELRALWSDPTTRAKLLEGLVEKGFGREQLAEMQKSIDAEKSDLFDVLAYVAYLLPTQSREERAARAKLAISAAFNSKQQVFLDFVLSQYVKVGVDELATEKLTPLLRLKYNNAISDAIADLGNPDQINGVFSGFQKYLYSRAA
;
A
#
# COMPACT_ATOMS: atom_id res chain seq x y z
N ALA A 1 -18.55 -52.56 -2.65
CA ALA A 1 -18.55 -51.10 -2.85
C ALA A 1 -18.55 -50.44 -1.48
N ILE A 2 -17.39 -49.99 -1.01
CA ILE A 2 -17.27 -49.10 0.15
C ILE A 2 -16.27 -48.04 -0.28
N ARG A 3 -16.80 -46.89 -0.68
CA ARG A 3 -16.04 -45.71 -1.10
C ARG A 3 -15.55 -45.08 0.21
N LEU A 4 -14.27 -45.28 0.53
CA LEU A 4 -13.64 -44.58 1.65
C LEU A 4 -13.60 -43.10 1.30
N SER A 5 -14.52 -42.36 1.92
CA SER A 5 -14.56 -40.91 1.93
C SER A 5 -13.25 -40.41 2.53
N PHE A 6 -12.43 -39.77 1.70
CA PHE A 6 -11.29 -39.01 2.16
C PHE A 6 -11.84 -37.73 2.80
N GLU A 7 -12.21 -37.80 4.07
CA GLU A 7 -12.42 -36.60 4.89
C GLU A 7 -11.06 -35.91 4.99
N ARG A 8 -10.92 -34.81 4.25
CA ARG A 8 -9.77 -33.91 4.42
C ARG A 8 -9.95 -33.21 5.77
N PRO A 9 -8.97 -33.30 6.69
CA PRO A 9 -9.02 -32.50 7.89
C PRO A 9 -8.91 -31.02 7.49
N ASP A 10 -9.80 -30.21 8.06
CA ASP A 10 -9.74 -28.75 8.07
C ASP A 10 -8.38 -28.32 8.63
N SER A 11 -7.42 -28.20 7.74
CA SER A 11 -6.13 -27.60 7.98
C SER A 11 -6.24 -26.17 7.46
N ALA A 12 -5.89 -25.23 8.34
CA ALA A 12 -5.69 -23.81 8.10
C ALA A 12 -5.65 -23.44 6.60
N ARG A 13 -6.47 -22.47 6.16
CA ARG A 13 -6.36 -21.85 4.84
C ARG A 13 -4.89 -21.48 4.60
N ARG A 14 -4.13 -22.35 3.94
CA ARG A 14 -2.88 -21.98 3.29
C ARG A 14 -3.33 -21.03 2.20
N GLN A 15 -2.97 -19.77 2.33
CA GLN A 15 -3.21 -18.79 1.28
C GLN A 15 -2.26 -19.17 0.14
N SER A 16 -2.74 -20.10 -0.71
CA SER A 16 -1.97 -20.64 -1.82
C SER A 16 -2.07 -19.68 -3.01
N PHE A 17 -0.96 -19.50 -3.72
CA PHE A 17 -1.00 -18.94 -5.07
C PHE A 17 -1.60 -19.98 -6.02
N TRP A 18 -2.28 -19.51 -7.07
CA TRP A 18 -2.87 -20.38 -8.08
C TRP A 18 -2.56 -19.84 -9.46
N HIS A 19 -2.23 -20.73 -10.39
CA HIS A 19 -2.17 -20.41 -11.81
C HIS A 19 -3.59 -20.10 -12.33
N PRO A 20 -3.74 -19.37 -13.46
CA PRO A 20 -5.03 -19.13 -14.10
C PRO A 20 -5.79 -20.43 -14.47
N ASP A 21 -5.08 -21.55 -14.63
CA ASP A 21 -5.65 -22.87 -14.88
C ASP A 21 -6.16 -23.60 -13.61
N GLY A 22 -6.02 -22.98 -12.43
CA GLY A 22 -6.46 -23.52 -11.15
C GLY A 22 -5.46 -24.47 -10.48
N THR A 23 -4.24 -24.60 -10.98
CA THR A 23 -3.18 -25.39 -10.31
C THR A 23 -2.46 -24.56 -9.23
N PRO A 24 -1.99 -25.18 -8.13
CA PRO A 24 -1.29 -24.45 -7.07
C PRO A 24 0.09 -23.99 -7.54
N MET A 25 0.48 -22.79 -7.12
CA MET A 25 1.74 -22.14 -7.47
C MET A 25 2.58 -21.90 -6.20
N SER A 26 3.89 -22.04 -6.30
CA SER A 26 4.82 -21.69 -5.21
C SER A 26 5.06 -20.18 -5.12
N SER A 27 5.53 -19.68 -3.97
CA SER A 27 5.90 -18.26 -3.81
C SER A 27 6.98 -17.84 -4.83
N GLN A 28 7.93 -18.73 -5.14
CA GLN A 28 8.98 -18.46 -6.12
C GLN A 28 8.40 -18.32 -7.54
N GLN A 29 7.53 -19.23 -7.96
CA GLN A 29 6.88 -19.16 -9.27
C GLN A 29 6.01 -17.90 -9.40
N PHE A 30 5.33 -17.51 -8.32
CA PHE A 30 4.56 -16.27 -8.29
C PHE A 30 5.47 -15.05 -8.42
N MET A 31 6.63 -15.05 -7.75
CA MET A 31 7.63 -13.99 -7.86
C MET A 31 8.18 -13.86 -9.28
N GLU A 32 8.53 -14.98 -9.92
CA GLU A 32 9.02 -15.02 -11.29
C GLU A 32 7.97 -14.48 -12.28
N GLN A 33 6.69 -14.84 -12.10
CA GLN A 33 5.61 -14.32 -12.93
C GLN A 33 5.38 -12.82 -12.71
N LEU A 34 5.35 -12.37 -11.47
CA LEU A 34 5.22 -10.96 -11.14
C LEU A 34 6.37 -10.17 -11.77
N PHE A 35 7.62 -10.59 -11.54
CA PHE A 35 8.81 -9.98 -12.14
C PHE A 35 8.70 -9.85 -13.66
N GLY A 36 8.26 -10.91 -14.35
CA GLY A 36 8.07 -10.89 -15.81
C GLY A 36 7.00 -9.92 -16.29
N LYS A 37 6.07 -9.48 -15.42
CA LYS A 37 4.98 -8.56 -15.74
C LYS A 37 5.22 -7.12 -15.33
N LEU A 38 6.06 -6.86 -14.32
CA LEU A 38 6.37 -5.49 -13.85
C LEU A 38 6.86 -4.54 -14.96
N PRO A 39 7.66 -4.96 -15.98
CA PRO A 39 8.07 -4.09 -17.08
C PRO A 39 6.93 -3.52 -17.94
N GLU A 40 5.73 -4.10 -17.88
CA GLU A 40 4.53 -3.55 -18.55
C GLU A 40 4.00 -2.30 -17.83
N PHE A 41 4.38 -2.07 -16.56
CA PHE A 41 3.84 -1.00 -15.70
C PHE A 41 4.81 0.15 -15.46
N PHE A 42 6.10 -0.15 -15.31
CA PHE A 42 7.15 0.83 -15.05
C PHE A 42 8.51 0.29 -15.51
N LYS A 43 9.40 1.18 -15.95
CA LYS A 43 10.71 0.85 -16.56
C LYS A 43 11.83 0.77 -15.55
N ASN A 44 11.74 1.58 -14.50
CA ASN A 44 12.75 1.68 -13.45
C ASN A 44 12.09 2.04 -12.12
N GLU A 45 12.90 2.04 -11.07
CA GLU A 45 12.44 2.34 -9.73
C GLU A 45 11.96 3.78 -9.57
N ASP A 46 12.56 4.75 -10.26
CA ASP A 46 12.10 6.15 -10.21
C ASP A 46 10.68 6.30 -10.79
N GLU A 47 10.35 5.56 -11.86
CA GLU A 47 9.00 5.53 -12.42
C GLU A 47 8.01 4.83 -11.49
N LEU A 48 8.39 3.69 -10.90
CA LEU A 48 7.59 3.06 -9.84
C LEU A 48 7.31 4.05 -8.71
N ARG A 49 8.32 4.75 -8.22
CA ARG A 49 8.21 5.73 -7.15
C ARG A 49 7.32 6.90 -7.53
N ALA A 50 7.44 7.42 -8.75
CA ALA A 50 6.59 8.49 -9.24
C ALA A 50 5.11 8.06 -9.30
N LEU A 51 4.83 6.88 -9.85
CA LEU A 51 3.49 6.31 -9.92
C LEU A 51 2.92 6.01 -8.53
N TRP A 52 3.74 5.51 -7.62
CA TRP A 52 3.29 5.09 -6.30
C TRP A 52 3.07 6.24 -5.32
N SER A 53 3.81 7.35 -5.49
CA SER A 53 3.77 8.51 -4.61
C SER A 53 2.49 9.34 -4.73
N ASP A 54 1.82 9.27 -5.88
CA ASP A 54 0.52 9.90 -6.09
C ASP A 54 -0.61 8.87 -5.92
N PRO A 55 -1.63 9.15 -5.10
CA PRO A 55 -2.67 8.17 -4.78
C PRO A 55 -3.49 7.74 -6.01
N THR A 56 -3.62 8.60 -7.02
CA THR A 56 -4.41 8.33 -8.22
C THR A 56 -3.64 7.43 -9.19
N THR A 57 -2.36 7.70 -9.42
CA THR A 57 -1.53 6.81 -10.25
C THR A 57 -1.24 5.49 -9.55
N ARG A 58 -1.14 5.48 -8.20
CA ARG A 58 -1.03 4.25 -7.42
C ARG A 58 -2.27 3.37 -7.58
N ALA A 59 -3.47 3.95 -7.51
CA ALA A 59 -4.71 3.21 -7.72
C ALA A 59 -4.73 2.53 -9.10
N LYS A 60 -4.37 3.27 -10.17
CA LYS A 60 -4.29 2.71 -11.53
C LYS A 60 -3.27 1.59 -11.67
N LEU A 61 -2.11 1.73 -11.02
CA LEU A 61 -1.09 0.67 -10.99
C LEU A 61 -1.63 -0.59 -10.29
N LEU A 62 -2.29 -0.43 -9.14
CA LEU A 62 -2.90 -1.55 -8.42
C LEU A 62 -4.03 -2.22 -9.22
N GLU A 63 -4.87 -1.45 -9.91
CA GLU A 63 -5.91 -1.96 -10.81
C GLU A 63 -5.29 -2.79 -11.94
N GLY A 64 -4.27 -2.26 -12.61
CA GLY A 64 -3.58 -2.99 -13.67
C GLY A 64 -2.89 -4.27 -13.18
N LEU A 65 -2.34 -4.27 -11.96
CA LEU A 65 -1.80 -5.49 -11.33
C LEU A 65 -2.91 -6.54 -11.09
N VAL A 66 -4.08 -6.12 -10.60
CA VAL A 66 -5.25 -6.99 -10.42
C VAL A 66 -5.68 -7.61 -11.75
N GLU A 67 -5.74 -6.85 -12.83
CA GLU A 67 -6.09 -7.35 -14.17
C GLU A 67 -5.12 -8.43 -14.68
N LYS A 68 -3.86 -8.40 -14.23
CA LYS A 68 -2.85 -9.42 -14.55
C LYS A 68 -2.83 -10.59 -13.56
N GLY A 69 -3.74 -10.63 -12.58
CA GLY A 69 -3.83 -11.68 -11.57
C GLY A 69 -3.00 -11.43 -10.30
N PHE A 70 -2.42 -10.24 -10.14
CA PHE A 70 -1.65 -9.84 -8.97
C PHE A 70 -2.49 -8.97 -8.03
N GLY A 71 -3.53 -9.58 -7.46
CA GLY A 71 -4.41 -8.91 -6.52
C GLY A 71 -3.78 -8.65 -5.15
N ARG A 72 -4.53 -7.93 -4.31
CA ARG A 72 -4.10 -7.51 -2.97
C ARG A 72 -3.71 -8.68 -2.07
N GLU A 73 -4.51 -9.74 -2.08
CA GLU A 73 -4.24 -10.93 -1.27
C GLU A 73 -2.94 -11.60 -1.71
N GLN A 74 -2.70 -11.70 -3.02
CA GLN A 74 -1.48 -12.31 -3.55
C GLN A 74 -0.25 -11.46 -3.24
N LEU A 75 -0.35 -10.13 -3.35
CA LEU A 75 0.74 -9.23 -2.96
C LEU A 75 1.02 -9.29 -1.45
N ALA A 76 0.00 -9.45 -0.60
CA ALA A 76 0.17 -9.63 0.84
C ALA A 76 0.83 -10.98 1.19
N GLU A 77 0.54 -12.05 0.46
CA GLU A 77 1.26 -13.32 0.61
C GLU A 77 2.71 -13.21 0.13
N MET A 78 2.98 -12.38 -0.88
CA MET A 78 4.35 -12.06 -1.27
C MET A 78 5.09 -11.33 -0.15
N GLN A 79 4.46 -10.34 0.51
CA GLN A 79 5.06 -9.66 1.67
C GLN A 79 5.54 -10.65 2.72
N LYS A 80 4.70 -11.62 3.08
CA LYS A 80 5.06 -12.67 4.05
C LYS A 80 6.21 -13.55 3.57
N SER A 81 6.20 -13.90 2.28
CA SER A 81 7.22 -14.79 1.70
C SER A 81 8.62 -14.17 1.68
N ILE A 82 8.74 -12.85 1.80
CA ILE A 82 10.01 -12.11 1.84
C ILE A 82 10.26 -11.41 3.20
N ASP A 83 9.57 -11.84 4.26
CA ASP A 83 9.65 -11.28 5.63
C ASP A 83 9.42 -9.75 5.69
N ALA A 84 8.47 -9.23 4.90
CA ALA A 84 8.19 -7.81 4.71
C ALA A 84 6.74 -7.42 5.00
N GLU A 85 6.05 -8.09 5.93
CA GLU A 85 4.65 -7.81 6.31
C GLU A 85 4.45 -6.40 6.87
N LYS A 86 5.50 -5.86 7.49
CA LYS A 86 5.52 -4.49 8.01
C LYS A 86 5.86 -3.46 6.95
N SER A 87 6.23 -3.87 5.74
CA SER A 87 6.60 -2.96 4.66
C SER A 87 5.36 -2.53 3.85
N ASP A 88 5.53 -1.57 2.96
CA ASP A 88 4.50 -1.18 2.01
C ASP A 88 4.57 -2.10 0.77
N LEU A 89 3.48 -2.16 0.00
CA LEU A 89 3.50 -2.87 -1.29
C LEU A 89 4.49 -2.24 -2.28
N PHE A 90 4.80 -0.94 -2.14
CA PHE A 90 5.92 -0.32 -2.84
C PHE A 90 7.22 -1.12 -2.69
N ASP A 91 7.56 -1.52 -1.45
CA ASP A 91 8.81 -2.24 -1.16
C ASP A 91 8.81 -3.62 -1.78
N VAL A 92 7.66 -4.28 -1.83
CA VAL A 92 7.50 -5.59 -2.48
C VAL A 92 7.76 -5.46 -3.97
N LEU A 93 7.14 -4.48 -4.63
CA LEU A 93 7.31 -4.27 -6.06
C LEU A 93 8.76 -3.88 -6.38
N ALA A 94 9.37 -3.02 -5.57
CA ALA A 94 10.76 -2.61 -5.72
C ALA A 94 11.75 -3.77 -5.46
N TYR A 95 11.47 -4.63 -4.46
CA TYR A 95 12.25 -5.83 -4.19
C TYR A 95 12.16 -6.82 -5.36
N VAL A 96 10.94 -7.12 -5.83
CA VAL A 96 10.76 -8.07 -6.93
C VAL A 96 11.39 -7.56 -8.23
N ALA A 97 11.20 -6.28 -8.57
CA ALA A 97 11.75 -5.72 -9.81
C ALA A 97 13.27 -5.49 -9.78
N TYR A 98 13.83 -5.10 -8.62
CA TYR A 98 15.17 -4.51 -8.55
C TYR A 98 16.02 -5.01 -7.37
N LEU A 99 15.54 -5.98 -6.59
CA LEU A 99 16.21 -6.53 -5.39
C LEU A 99 16.58 -5.46 -4.36
N LEU A 100 15.80 -4.38 -4.29
CA LEU A 100 16.02 -3.31 -3.32
C LEU A 100 15.60 -3.73 -1.91
N PRO A 101 16.29 -3.25 -0.87
CA PRO A 101 15.94 -3.55 0.51
C PRO A 101 14.55 -3.02 0.84
N THR A 102 13.79 -3.79 1.64
CA THR A 102 12.46 -3.39 2.09
C THR A 102 12.57 -2.43 3.29
N GLN A 103 11.61 -1.52 3.41
CA GLN A 103 11.50 -0.61 4.54
C GLN A 103 10.16 -0.79 5.26
N SER A 104 10.16 -0.78 6.59
CA SER A 104 8.91 -0.81 7.35
C SER A 104 8.09 0.48 7.17
N ARG A 105 6.76 0.35 7.29
CA ARG A 105 5.83 1.50 7.27
C ARG A 105 6.13 2.46 8.41
N GLU A 106 6.55 1.96 9.57
CA GLU A 106 6.98 2.76 10.73
C GLU A 106 8.16 3.67 10.40
N GLU A 107 9.25 3.10 9.87
CA GLU A 107 10.45 3.86 9.48
C GLU A 107 10.12 4.86 8.37
N ARG A 108 9.28 4.44 7.42
CA ARG A 108 8.83 5.31 6.33
C ARG A 108 8.04 6.51 6.83
N ALA A 109 7.07 6.28 7.71
CA ALA A 109 6.26 7.32 8.30
C ALA A 109 7.12 8.26 9.15
N ALA A 110 8.05 7.73 9.95
CA ALA A 110 8.97 8.52 10.76
C ALA A 110 9.82 9.47 9.91
N ARG A 111 10.37 8.99 8.78
CA ARG A 111 11.10 9.84 7.83
C ARG A 111 10.21 10.92 7.23
N ALA A 112 9.00 10.55 6.77
CA ALA A 112 8.08 11.49 6.14
C ALA A 112 7.71 12.66 7.07
N LYS A 113 7.57 12.40 8.38
CA LYS A 113 7.27 13.44 9.39
C LYS A 113 8.28 14.58 9.40
N LEU A 114 9.56 14.30 9.13
CA LEU A 114 10.61 15.32 9.09
C LEU A 114 10.41 16.30 7.92
N ALA A 115 9.97 15.82 6.76
CA ALA A 115 9.66 16.69 5.62
C ALA A 115 8.30 17.39 5.79
N ILE A 116 7.32 16.70 6.39
CA ILE A 116 5.99 17.24 6.68
C ILE A 116 6.06 18.42 7.66
N SER A 117 6.92 18.36 8.67
CA SER A 117 7.06 19.44 9.66
C SER A 117 7.53 20.77 9.07
N ALA A 118 8.29 20.72 7.96
CA ALA A 118 8.73 21.89 7.22
C ALA A 118 7.72 22.38 6.16
N ALA A 119 6.87 21.48 5.65
CA ALA A 119 6.00 21.75 4.49
C ALA A 119 4.56 22.14 4.85
N PHE A 120 4.08 21.82 6.05
CA PHE A 120 2.68 21.99 6.45
C PHE A 120 2.54 22.79 7.74
N ASN A 121 1.39 23.43 7.94
CA ASN A 121 1.11 24.14 9.20
C ASN A 121 0.80 23.17 10.35
N SER A 122 0.79 23.66 11.60
CA SER A 122 0.63 22.80 12.79
C SER A 122 -0.67 21.98 12.80
N LYS A 123 -1.79 22.53 12.34
CA LYS A 123 -3.07 21.81 12.27
C LYS A 123 -3.04 20.70 11.22
N GLN A 124 -2.48 21.00 10.05
CA GLN A 124 -2.25 20.01 8.99
C GLN A 124 -1.29 18.91 9.45
N GLN A 125 -0.20 19.25 10.15
CA GLN A 125 0.72 18.26 10.71
C GLN A 125 0.02 17.28 11.66
N VAL A 126 -0.83 17.78 12.58
CA VAL A 126 -1.60 16.91 13.49
C VAL A 126 -2.53 15.95 12.74
N PHE A 127 -3.19 16.43 11.68
CA PHE A 127 -4.01 15.56 10.83
C PHE A 127 -3.17 14.53 10.07
N LEU A 128 -2.07 14.95 9.45
CA LEU A 128 -1.17 14.08 8.70
C LEU A 128 -0.51 13.03 9.62
N ASP A 129 -0.15 13.40 10.85
CA ASP A 129 0.36 12.46 11.85
C ASP A 129 -0.66 11.38 12.19
N PHE A 130 -1.94 11.75 12.28
CA PHE A 130 -3.02 10.79 12.45
C PHE A 130 -3.15 9.87 11.22
N VAL A 131 -3.13 10.41 10.00
CA VAL A 131 -3.17 9.60 8.76
C VAL A 131 -2.00 8.62 8.71
N LEU A 132 -0.79 9.09 9.03
CA LEU A 132 0.41 8.24 9.11
C LEU A 132 0.25 7.12 10.15
N SER A 133 -0.41 7.38 11.28
CA SER A 133 -0.69 6.32 12.28
C SER A 133 -1.62 5.23 11.73
N GLN A 134 -2.63 5.61 10.93
CA GLN A 134 -3.53 4.65 10.29
C GLN A 134 -2.78 3.85 9.21
N TYR A 135 -1.98 4.54 8.39
CA TYR A 135 -1.11 3.91 7.40
C TYR A 135 -0.16 2.87 8.01
N VAL A 136 0.53 3.21 9.11
CA VAL A 136 1.42 2.28 9.81
C VAL A 136 0.66 1.04 10.27
N LYS A 137 -0.50 1.26 10.91
CA LYS A 137 -1.31 0.21 11.52
C LYS A 137 -1.99 -0.71 10.50
N VAL A 138 -2.55 -0.14 9.44
CA VAL A 138 -3.46 -0.85 8.51
C VAL A 138 -2.81 -1.11 7.17
N GLY A 139 -2.02 -0.17 6.65
CA GLY A 139 -1.32 -0.29 5.37
C GLY A 139 -1.63 0.83 4.39
N VAL A 140 -1.10 0.68 3.18
CA VAL A 140 -1.15 1.67 2.08
C VAL A 140 -2.58 2.07 1.67
N ASP A 141 -3.56 1.24 1.97
CA ASP A 141 -4.96 1.49 1.60
C ASP A 141 -5.56 2.68 2.30
N GLU A 142 -5.08 3.01 3.50
CA GLU A 142 -5.49 4.21 4.24
C GLU A 142 -5.07 5.50 3.53
N LEU A 143 -4.19 5.41 2.53
CA LEU A 143 -3.72 6.55 1.75
C LEU A 143 -4.51 6.77 0.45
N ALA A 144 -5.49 5.93 0.14
CA ALA A 144 -6.32 6.09 -1.05
C ALA A 144 -7.23 7.32 -0.95
N THR A 145 -7.53 7.99 -2.07
CA THR A 145 -8.29 9.25 -2.09
C THR A 145 -9.66 9.11 -1.41
N GLU A 146 -10.33 7.98 -1.62
CA GLU A 146 -11.63 7.64 -1.03
C GLU A 146 -11.58 7.51 0.51
N LYS A 147 -10.40 7.32 1.10
CA LYS A 147 -10.23 7.24 2.57
C LYS A 147 -10.25 8.59 3.25
N LEU A 148 -10.07 9.69 2.51
CA LEU A 148 -10.01 11.01 3.11
C LEU A 148 -11.26 11.31 3.95
N THR A 149 -12.46 11.08 3.42
CA THR A 149 -13.71 11.37 4.15
C THR A 149 -13.85 10.52 5.42
N PRO A 150 -13.69 9.18 5.39
CA PRO A 150 -13.63 8.36 6.59
C PRO A 150 -12.58 8.82 7.62
N LEU A 151 -11.38 9.19 7.18
CA LEU A 151 -10.29 9.64 8.05
C LEU A 151 -10.61 10.97 8.74
N LEU A 152 -11.21 11.92 8.01
CA LEU A 152 -11.67 13.19 8.60
C LEU A 152 -12.75 12.92 9.65
N ARG A 153 -13.73 12.07 9.35
CA ARG A 153 -14.77 11.68 10.33
C ARG A 153 -14.17 11.02 11.56
N LEU A 154 -13.19 10.14 11.38
CA LEU A 154 -12.53 9.46 12.48
C LEU A 154 -11.70 10.44 13.34
N LYS A 155 -10.95 11.36 12.72
CA LYS A 155 -10.10 12.32 13.44
C LYS A 155 -10.89 13.41 14.17
N TYR A 156 -12.02 13.83 13.59
CA TYR A 156 -12.85 14.94 14.06
C TYR A 156 -14.19 14.48 14.66
N ASN A 157 -14.33 13.22 15.07
CA ASN A 157 -15.54 12.69 15.73
C ASN A 157 -16.84 12.98 14.94
N ASN A 158 -16.81 12.79 13.62
CA ASN A 158 -17.87 13.10 12.65
C ASN A 158 -18.18 14.59 12.41
N ALA A 159 -17.46 15.53 13.06
CA ALA A 159 -17.63 16.97 12.85
C ALA A 159 -16.77 17.48 11.67
N ILE A 160 -17.29 17.36 10.44
CA ILE A 160 -16.58 17.83 9.23
C ILE A 160 -16.37 19.36 9.24
N SER A 161 -17.25 20.12 9.89
CA SER A 161 -17.07 21.57 10.09
C SER A 161 -15.74 21.90 10.78
N ASP A 162 -15.34 21.09 11.76
CA ASP A 162 -14.12 21.31 12.54
C ASP A 162 -12.88 20.99 11.71
N ALA A 163 -12.98 19.97 10.86
CA ALA A 163 -11.95 19.67 9.87
C ALA A 163 -11.75 20.83 8.89
N ILE A 164 -12.83 21.43 8.39
CA ILE A 164 -12.76 22.58 7.47
C ILE A 164 -12.14 23.79 8.18
N ALA A 165 -12.53 24.04 9.44
CA ALA A 165 -11.97 25.14 10.22
C ALA A 165 -10.46 24.99 10.48
N ASP A 166 -10.00 23.77 10.74
CA ASP A 166 -8.58 23.50 11.06
C ASP A 166 -7.70 23.35 9.81
N LEU A 167 -8.21 22.74 8.74
CA LEU A 167 -7.41 22.28 7.60
C LEU A 167 -7.60 23.13 6.33
N GLY A 168 -8.67 23.93 6.28
CA GLY A 168 -9.03 24.75 5.13
C GLY A 168 -10.23 24.21 4.34
N ASN A 169 -10.47 24.81 3.18
CA ASN A 169 -11.56 24.39 2.31
C ASN A 169 -11.33 22.97 1.73
N PRO A 170 -12.37 22.31 1.16
CA PRO A 170 -12.24 20.94 0.65
C PRO A 170 -11.08 20.72 -0.34
N ASP A 171 -10.82 21.68 -1.23
CA ASP A 171 -9.72 21.58 -2.20
C ASP A 171 -8.35 21.63 -1.51
N GLN A 172 -8.20 22.49 -0.51
CA GLN A 172 -7.00 22.55 0.32
C GLN A 172 -6.79 21.24 1.10
N ILE A 173 -7.85 20.67 1.67
CA ILE A 173 -7.77 19.40 2.40
C ILE A 173 -7.33 18.27 1.48
N ASN A 174 -7.93 18.16 0.28
CA ASN A 174 -7.51 17.21 -0.75
C ASN A 174 -6.04 17.41 -1.13
N GLY A 175 -5.62 18.65 -1.35
CA GLY A 175 -4.24 18.99 -1.67
C GLY A 175 -3.25 18.60 -0.56
N VAL A 176 -3.63 18.79 0.71
CA VAL A 176 -2.82 18.36 1.87
C VAL A 176 -2.72 16.83 1.90
N PHE A 177 -3.85 16.13 1.80
CA PHE A 177 -3.93 14.68 1.89
C PHE A 177 -3.22 13.95 0.75
N SER A 178 -3.34 14.41 -0.49
CA SER A 178 -2.61 13.82 -1.61
C SER A 178 -1.15 14.29 -1.65
N GLY A 179 -0.92 15.58 -1.39
CA GLY A 179 0.38 16.22 -1.56
C GLY A 179 1.46 15.78 -0.56
N PHE A 180 1.07 15.31 0.64
CA PHE A 180 2.06 14.83 1.61
C PHE A 180 2.64 13.46 1.24
N GLN A 181 1.90 12.64 0.48
CA GLN A 181 2.24 11.23 0.30
C GLN A 181 3.57 11.03 -0.42
N LYS A 182 3.97 11.96 -1.29
CA LYS A 182 5.32 11.96 -1.91
C LYS A 182 6.46 11.90 -0.88
N TYR A 183 6.27 12.44 0.33
CA TYR A 183 7.29 12.42 1.38
C TYR A 183 7.49 11.03 2.01
N LEU A 184 6.50 10.12 1.88
CA LEU A 184 6.69 8.72 2.27
C LEU A 184 7.77 8.05 1.41
N TYR A 185 7.83 8.43 0.13
CA TYR A 185 8.70 7.80 -0.85
C TYR A 185 9.84 8.72 -1.31
N SER A 186 10.19 9.78 -0.58
CA SER A 186 11.41 10.52 -0.88
C SER A 186 12.63 9.65 -0.58
N ARG A 187 13.65 9.68 -1.46
CA ARG A 187 14.95 9.06 -1.17
C ARG A 187 15.51 9.69 0.11
N ALA A 188 16.18 8.88 0.93
CA ALA A 188 17.01 9.43 2.00
C ALA A 188 18.09 10.30 1.34
N ALA A 189 18.32 11.49 1.89
CA ALA A 189 19.43 12.35 1.50
C ALA A 189 20.77 11.73 1.92
#